data_AF-A0ABD4VHW0-F1
#
_entry.id   AF-A0ABD4VHW0-F1
#
_cell.length_a   1.000
_cell.length_b   1.000
_cell.length_c   1.000
_cell.angle_alpha   90.00
_cell.angle_beta   90.00
_cell.angle_gamma   90.00
#
_symmetry.space_group_name_H-M   'P 1'
#
loop_
_entity.id
_entity.type
_entity.pdbx_description
1 polymer ?
#
loop_
_entity_poly.entity_id
_entity_poly.type
_entity_poly.pdbx_seq_one_letter_code
_entity_poly.pdbx_strand_id
1 'polypeptide(L)'
;MVLTPFIAPAVLCFFVGWMIPREQITQKRILLVLALLIPVLLLISYFAPQILGLVFWSLIWFFIGLLRMKSYTKSQYWTRWLILIGCFTIYILLYLHLFRSF
;
A
#
# COMPACT_ATOMS: atom_id res chain seq x y z
N MET A 1 18.64 14.43 13.08
CA MET A 1 18.73 13.61 11.85
C MET A 1 18.18 12.18 12.04
N VAL A 2 17.14 11.97 12.86
CA VAL A 2 16.64 10.61 13.21
C VAL A 2 15.30 10.26 12.51
N LEU A 3 14.55 11.28 12.07
CA LEU A 3 13.26 11.10 11.36
C LEU A 3 13.41 10.91 9.84
N THR A 4 14.57 11.22 9.26
CA THR A 4 14.85 11.08 7.82
C THR A 4 14.68 9.66 7.26
N PRO A 5 15.11 8.56 7.91
CA PRO A 5 14.91 7.21 7.37
C PRO A 5 13.44 6.77 7.37
N PHE A 6 12.58 7.42 8.16
CA PHE A 6 11.15 7.12 8.23
C PHE A 6 10.30 7.96 7.27
N ILE A 7 10.75 9.18 6.98
CA ILE A 7 10.01 10.12 6.13
C ILE A 7 10.41 9.96 4.66
N ALA A 8 11.68 9.75 4.35
CA ALA A 8 12.16 9.67 2.97
C ALA A 8 11.48 8.54 2.15
N PRO A 9 11.28 7.32 2.68
CA PRO A 9 10.58 6.26 1.94
C PRO A 9 9.13 6.63 1.63
N ALA A 10 8.42 7.22 2.60
CA ALA A 10 7.03 7.63 2.44
C ALA A 10 6.87 8.77 1.43
N VAL A 11 7.76 9.76 1.47
CA VAL A 11 7.76 10.89 0.51
C VAL A 11 8.10 10.40 -0.90
N LEU A 12 9.10 9.53 -1.06
CA LEU A 12 9.42 8.93 -2.36
C LEU A 12 8.24 8.12 -2.90
N CYS A 13 7.64 7.25 -2.09
CA CYS A 13 6.44 6.50 -2.45
C CYS A 13 5.28 7.41 -2.85
N PHE A 14 5.06 8.53 -2.16
CA PHE A 14 4.05 9.52 -2.54
C PHE A 14 4.31 10.10 -3.94
N PHE A 15 5.54 10.51 -4.24
CA PHE A 15 5.89 11.04 -5.57
C PHE A 15 5.80 9.98 -6.67
N VAL A 16 6.20 8.73 -6.40
CA VAL A 16 6.04 7.63 -7.36
C VAL A 16 4.57 7.35 -7.63
N GLY A 17 3.72 7.33 -6.60
CA GLY A 17 2.27 7.21 -6.74
C GLY A 17 1.66 8.36 -7.54
N TRP A 18 2.21 9.57 -7.39
CA TRP A 18 1.80 10.75 -8.14
C TRP A 18 2.25 10.75 -9.61
N MET A 19 3.43 10.20 -9.91
CA MET A 19 3.98 10.13 -11.28
C MET A 19 3.23 9.16 -12.19
N ILE A 20 2.43 8.25 -11.63
CA ILE A 20 1.67 7.28 -12.43
C ILE A 20 0.53 8.00 -13.18
N PRO A 21 0.50 7.93 -14.53
CA PRO A 21 -0.54 8.58 -15.32
C PRO A 21 -1.92 7.95 -15.04
N ARG A 22 -2.92 8.82 -14.80
CA ARG A 22 -4.26 8.41 -14.32
C ARG A 22 -5.00 7.50 -15.27
N GLU A 23 -4.75 7.63 -16.56
CA GLU A 23 -5.35 6.82 -17.63
C GLU A 23 -4.96 5.34 -17.52
N GLN A 24 -3.81 5.05 -16.90
CA GLN A 24 -3.35 3.68 -16.65
C GLN A 24 -3.89 3.10 -15.33
N ILE A 25 -4.57 3.90 -14.49
CA ILE A 25 -5.13 3.45 -13.21
C ILE A 25 -6.51 2.82 -13.45
N THR A 26 -6.50 1.64 -14.06
CA THR A 26 -7.68 0.79 -14.20
C THR A 26 -7.85 -0.10 -12.97
N GLN A 27 -9.09 -0.40 -12.59
CA GLN A 27 -9.41 -1.26 -11.44
C GLN A 27 -8.69 -2.63 -11.53
N LYS A 28 -8.59 -3.20 -12.74
CA LYS A 28 -7.86 -4.44 -13.02
C LYS A 28 -6.37 -4.36 -12.68
N ARG A 29 -5.72 -3.23 -13.00
CA ARG A 29 -4.30 -3.00 -12.68
C ARG A 29 -4.08 -2.78 -11.19
N ILE A 30 -4.97 -2.04 -10.52
CA ILE A 30 -4.92 -1.89 -9.05
C ILE A 30 -4.97 -3.27 -8.42
N LEU A 31 -5.92 -4.12 -8.84
CA LEU A 31 -6.09 -5.46 -8.29
C LEU A 31 -4.87 -6.36 -8.55
N LEU A 32 -4.25 -6.25 -9.73
CA LEU A 32 -3.03 -6.99 -10.08
C LEU A 32 -1.84 -6.54 -9.23
N VAL A 33 -1.61 -5.23 -9.10
CA VAL A 33 -0.56 -4.69 -8.23
C VAL A 33 -0.79 -5.13 -6.79
N LEU A 34 -2.04 -5.10 -6.33
CA LEU A 34 -2.41 -5.51 -4.98
C LEU A 34 -2.17 -7.01 -4.76
N ALA A 35 -2.54 -7.85 -5.72
CA ALA A 35 -2.30 -9.29 -5.69
C ALA A 35 -0.81 -9.64 -5.67
N LEU A 36 0.03 -8.85 -6.36
CA LEU A 36 1.48 -9.02 -6.36
C LEU A 36 2.14 -8.43 -5.11
N LEU A 37 1.50 -7.43 -4.50
CA LEU A 37 1.99 -6.78 -3.30
C LEU A 37 1.85 -7.67 -2.05
N ILE A 38 0.73 -8.39 -1.89
CA ILE A 38 0.49 -9.30 -0.76
C ILE A 38 1.64 -10.32 -0.54
N PRO A 39 2.09 -11.09 -1.56
CA PRO A 39 3.17 -12.05 -1.39
C PRO A 39 4.52 -11.38 -1.11
N VAL A 40 4.80 -10.22 -1.70
CA VAL A 40 6.01 -9.44 -1.39
C VAL A 40 6.00 -8.97 0.07
N LEU A 41 4.85 -8.48 0.55
CA LEU A 41 4.70 -8.07 1.94
C LEU A 41 4.85 -9.25 2.91
N LEU A 42 4.34 -10.43 2.55
CA LEU A 42 4.54 -11.68 3.31
C LEU A 42 6.01 -12.11 3.35
N LEU A 43 6.73 -11.95 2.23
CA LEU A 43 8.16 -12.22 2.16
C LEU A 43 8.94 -11.27 3.08
N ILE A 44 8.65 -9.96 3.02
CA ILE A 44 9.28 -8.96 3.89
C ILE A 44 8.96 -9.22 5.36
N SER A 45 7.72 -9.61 5.68
CA SER A 45 7.34 -10.07 7.02
C SER A 45 8.20 -11.20 7.56
N TYR A 46 8.52 -12.16 6.71
CA TYR A 46 9.32 -13.33 7.09
C TYR A 46 10.78 -12.96 7.37
N PHE A 47 11.39 -12.14 6.51
CA PHE A 47 12.82 -11.83 6.59
C PHE A 47 13.15 -10.64 7.51
N ALA A 48 12.27 -9.64 7.60
CA ALA A 48 12.56 -8.37 8.28
C ALA A 48 11.29 -7.72 8.87
N PRO A 49 10.68 -8.32 9.91
CA PRO A 49 9.46 -7.81 10.52
C PRO A 49 9.60 -6.41 11.13
N GLN A 50 10.82 -5.97 11.48
CA GLN A 50 11.05 -4.61 12.00
C GLN A 50 10.81 -3.51 10.95
N ILE A 51 10.97 -3.82 9.66
CA ILE A 51 10.81 -2.87 8.56
C ILE A 51 9.34 -2.79 8.10
N LEU A 52 8.49 -3.71 8.58
CA LEU A 52 7.09 -3.82 8.19
C LEU A 52 6.30 -2.53 8.42
N GLY A 53 6.48 -1.90 9.58
CA GLY A 53 5.83 -0.64 9.91
C GLY A 53 6.22 0.49 8.94
N LEU A 54 7.47 0.49 8.50
CA LEU A 54 8.02 1.45 7.53
C LEU A 54 7.44 1.24 6.12
N VAL A 55 7.34 -0.02 5.70
CA VAL A 55 6.73 -0.41 4.42
C VAL A 55 5.26 -0.02 4.41
N PHE A 56 4.53 -0.34 5.47
CA PHE A 56 3.12 0.03 5.60
C PHE A 56 2.89 1.54 5.58
N TRP A 57 3.70 2.28 6.33
CA TRP A 57 3.65 3.74 6.33
C TRP A 57 3.86 4.33 4.94
N SER A 58 4.86 3.81 4.21
CA SER A 58 5.16 4.24 2.85
C SER A 58 4.05 3.90 1.85
N LEU A 59 3.39 2.76 2.05
CA LEU A 59 2.29 2.28 1.23
C LEU A 59 1.05 3.18 1.35
N ILE A 60 0.73 3.64 2.55
CA ILE A 60 -0.36 4.58 2.79
C ILE A 60 -0.11 5.86 2.01
N TRP A 61 1.10 6.42 2.09
CA TRP A 61 1.50 7.61 1.34
C TRP A 61 1.49 7.40 -0.17
N PHE A 62 1.93 6.23 -0.66
CA PHE A 62 1.82 5.85 -2.07
C PHE A 62 0.37 5.92 -2.56
N PHE A 63 -0.56 5.31 -1.82
CA PHE A 63 -1.97 5.30 -2.20
C PHE A 63 -2.64 6.67 -2.10
N ILE A 64 -2.25 7.50 -1.12
CA ILE A 64 -2.70 8.90 -1.05
C ILE A 64 -2.27 9.67 -2.32
N GLY A 65 -1.02 9.49 -2.75
CA GLY A 65 -0.50 10.08 -4.00
C GLY A 65 -1.26 9.58 -5.24
N LEU A 66 -1.50 8.27 -5.30
CA LEU A 66 -2.20 7.59 -6.40
C LEU A 66 -3.69 7.99 -6.50
N LEU A 67 -4.38 8.19 -5.37
CA LEU A 67 -5.84 8.41 -5.30
C LEU A 67 -6.25 9.89 -5.27
N ARG A 68 -5.36 10.82 -5.61
CA ARG A 68 -5.62 12.27 -5.52
C ARG A 68 -6.97 12.69 -6.14
N MET A 69 -7.79 13.37 -5.32
CA MET A 69 -9.21 13.69 -5.50
C MET A 69 -9.60 14.54 -6.73
N LYS A 70 -8.65 14.91 -7.61
CA LYS A 70 -8.84 15.95 -8.63
C LYS A 70 -9.83 15.60 -9.77
N SER A 71 -10.29 14.35 -9.88
CA SER A 71 -11.12 13.90 -11.02
C SER A 71 -12.01 12.67 -10.74
N TYR A 72 -12.10 12.21 -9.49
CA TYR A 72 -12.97 11.07 -9.15
C TYR A 72 -14.20 11.56 -8.40
N THR A 73 -15.36 10.96 -8.69
CA THR A 73 -16.54 11.17 -7.85
C THR A 73 -16.23 10.69 -6.43
N LYS A 74 -16.77 11.39 -5.43
CA LYS A 74 -16.54 11.10 -4.01
C LYS A 74 -16.73 9.61 -3.71
N SER A 75 -17.74 8.98 -4.32
CA SER A 75 -18.03 7.55 -4.22
C SER A 75 -16.89 6.65 -4.75
N GLN A 76 -16.35 6.89 -5.95
CA GLN A 76 -15.28 6.06 -6.50
C GLN A 76 -13.96 6.15 -5.72
N TYR A 77 -13.68 7.33 -5.14
CA TYR A 77 -12.55 7.50 -4.24
C TYR A 77 -12.69 6.61 -3.01
N TRP A 78 -13.86 6.66 -2.35
CA TRP A 78 -14.15 5.81 -1.18
C TRP A 78 -14.13 4.32 -1.50
N THR A 79 -14.68 3.89 -2.64
CA THR A 79 -14.65 2.47 -3.04
C THR A 79 -13.22 1.96 -3.21
N ARG A 80 -12.33 2.75 -3.82
CA ARG A 80 -10.92 2.36 -3.99
C ARG A 80 -10.17 2.30 -2.66
N TRP A 81 -10.44 3.22 -1.74
CA TRP A 81 -9.93 3.15 -0.37
C TRP A 81 -10.43 1.92 0.39
N LEU A 82 -11.71 1.56 0.24
CA LEU A 82 -12.27 0.36 0.86
C LEU A 82 -11.60 -0.93 0.35
N ILE A 83 -11.30 -1.02 -0.94
CA ILE A 83 -10.57 -2.16 -1.51
C ILE A 83 -9.17 -2.28 -0.90
N LEU A 84 -8.49 -1.15 -0.70
CA LEU A 84 -7.16 -1.13 -0.07
C LEU A 84 -7.21 -1.56 1.39
N ILE A 85 -8.15 -1.01 2.16
CA ILE A 85 -8.36 -1.39 3.56
C ILE A 85 -8.68 -2.88 3.65
N GLY A 86 -9.60 -3.38 2.81
CA GLY A 86 -9.95 -4.80 2.77
C GLY A 86 -8.75 -5.70 2.48
N CYS A 87 -7.90 -5.32 1.52
CA CYS A 87 -6.69 -6.07 1.23
C CYS A 87 -5.66 -6.04 2.36
N PHE A 88 -5.51 -4.90 3.04
CA PHE A 88 -4.67 -4.80 4.23
C PHE A 88 -5.16 -5.73 5.33
N THR A 89 -6.47 -5.75 5.58
CA THR A 89 -7.07 -6.64 6.57
C THR A 89 -6.82 -8.11 6.21
N ILE A 90 -6.98 -8.49 4.94
CA ILE A 90 -6.67 -9.86 4.47
C ILE A 90 -5.19 -10.19 4.70
N TYR A 91 -4.29 -9.26 4.38
CA TYR A 91 -2.87 -9.44 4.63
C TYR A 91 -2.57 -9.60 6.12
N ILE A 92 -3.14 -8.77 7.00
CA ILE A 92 -2.93 -8.87 8.46
C ILE A 92 -3.48 -10.20 8.99
N LEU A 93 -4.64 -10.65 8.49
CA LEU A 93 -5.20 -11.95 8.84
C LEU A 93 -4.30 -13.11 8.38
N LEU A 94 -3.78 -13.06 7.16
CA LEU A 94 -2.83 -14.05 6.62
C LEU A 94 -1.52 -14.05 7.40
N TYR A 95 -0.98 -12.86 7.71
CA TYR A 95 0.21 -12.70 8.52
C TYR A 95 0.00 -13.29 9.92
N LEU A 96 -1.10 -12.95 10.59
CA LEU A 96 -1.44 -13.54 11.89
C LEU A 96 -1.62 -15.05 11.77
N HIS A 97 -2.33 -15.57 10.77
CA HIS A 97 -2.55 -17.00 10.62
C HIS A 97 -1.24 -17.77 10.40
N LEU A 98 -0.33 -17.26 9.57
CA LEU A 98 0.93 -17.92 9.24
C LEU A 98 1.99 -17.79 10.34
N PHE A 99 2.08 -16.63 11.02
CA PHE A 99 3.12 -16.37 12.01
C PHE A 99 2.68 -16.59 13.46
N ARG A 100 1.38 -16.56 13.79
CA ARG A 100 0.88 -16.89 15.14
C ARG A 100 0.85 -18.40 15.41
N SER A 101 1.02 -19.21 14.37
CA SER A 101 1.16 -20.66 14.50
C SER A 101 2.60 -21.12 14.78
N PHE A 102 3.57 -20.20 14.87
CA PHE A 102 4.98 -20.44 15.14
C PHE A 102 5.38 -20.01 16.55
#